data_AF-A0A9D5MAG0-F1
#
_entry.id   AF-A0A9D5MAG0-F1
#
_cell.length_a   1.000
_cell.length_b   1.000
_cell.length_c   1.000
_cell.angle_alpha   90.00
_cell.angle_beta   90.00
_cell.angle_gamma   90.00
#
_symmetry.space_group_name_H-M   'P 1'
#
loop_
_entity.id
_entity.type
_entity.pdbx_description
1 polymer ?
#
loop_
_entity_poly.entity_id
_entity_poly.type
_entity_poly.pdbx_seq_one_letter_code
_entity_poly.pdbx_strand_id
1 'polypeptide(L)' 'MNQNEHLNDGVDWLRQKFGDVGTELFISLIIREKFDYTKWRRRFFDDKSVNEINDDAAEYSRNHPFMPQKPQARIKREV' A
#
# COMPACT_ATOMS: atom_id res chain seq x y z
N MET A 1 12.44 10.21 2.27
CA MET A 1 11.99 8.90 1.76
C MET A 1 12.06 8.95 0.24
N ASN A 2 12.76 7.99 -0.37
CA ASN A 2 12.87 7.90 -1.82
C ASN A 2 11.68 7.07 -2.32
N GLN A 3 10.89 7.58 -3.27
CA GLN A 3 9.73 6.88 -3.84
C GLN A 3 10.10 5.47 -4.36
N ASN A 4 11.36 5.28 -4.77
CA ASN A 4 11.88 3.99 -5.23
C ASN A 4 11.94 2.91 -4.15
N GLU A 5 12.08 3.27 -2.86
CA GLU A 5 12.14 2.30 -1.76
C GLU A 5 10.80 1.59 -1.58
N HIS A 6 9.69 2.34 -1.62
CA HIS A 6 8.33 1.76 -1.51
C HIS A 6 7.96 0.85 -2.69
N LEU A 7 8.50 1.14 -3.88
CA LEU A 7 8.29 0.29 -5.06
C LEU A 7 9.01 -1.04 -4.92
N ASN A 8 10.28 -1.03 -4.47
CA ASN A 8 11.04 -2.25 -4.24
C ASN A 8 10.38 -3.14 -3.17
N ASP A 9 10.00 -2.54 -2.03
CA ASP A 9 9.30 -3.25 -0.96
C ASP A 9 7.98 -3.86 -1.46
N GLY A 10 7.25 -3.13 -2.31
CA GLY A 10 6.01 -3.58 -2.92
C GLY A 10 6.22 -4.78 -3.86
N VAL A 11 7.26 -4.72 -4.71
CA VAL A 11 7.61 -5.82 -5.63
C VAL A 11 8.04 -7.06 -4.84
N ASP A 12 8.82 -6.91 -3.78
CA ASP A 12 9.24 -8.04 -2.94
C ASP A 12 8.05 -8.70 -2.24
N TRP A 13 7.06 -7.92 -1.81
CA TRP A 13 5.82 -8.45 -1.27
C TRP A 13 5.01 -9.21 -2.31
N LEU A 14 4.91 -8.67 -3.53
CA LEU A 14 4.24 -9.34 -4.64
C LEU A 14 4.93 -10.68 -4.96
N ARG A 15 6.27 -10.71 -5.02
CA ARG A 15 7.03 -11.95 -5.27
C ARG A 15 6.80 -13.00 -4.18
N GLN A 16 6.75 -12.58 -2.92
CA GLN A 16 6.44 -13.50 -1.81
C GLN A 16 5.03 -14.09 -1.89
N LYS A 17 4.05 -13.36 -2.43
CA LYS A 17 2.66 -13.82 -2.51
C LYS A 17 2.32 -14.55 -3.81
N PHE A 18 2.88 -14.12 -4.94
CA PHE A 18 2.52 -14.59 -6.28
C PHE A 18 3.64 -15.36 -6.98
N GLY A 19 4.85 -15.38 -6.42
CA GLY A 19 6.05 -15.86 -7.11
C GLY A 19 6.48 -14.92 -8.24
N ASP A 20 7.54 -15.31 -8.95
CA ASP A 20 8.16 -14.46 -9.97
C ASP A 20 7.23 -14.22 -11.17
N VAL A 21 6.71 -15.31 -11.75
CA VAL A 21 5.83 -15.23 -12.94
C VAL A 21 4.52 -14.49 -12.62
N GLY A 22 3.94 -14.74 -11.44
CA GLY A 22 2.70 -14.09 -11.02
C GLY A 22 2.88 -12.59 -10.78
N THR A 23 4.02 -12.19 -10.23
CA THR A 23 4.36 -10.78 -10.01
C THR A 23 4.54 -10.03 -11.33
N GLU A 24 5.29 -10.59 -12.27
CA GLU A 24 5.48 -9.99 -13.59
C GLU A 24 4.16 -9.85 -14.36
N LEU A 25 3.29 -10.86 -14.28
CA LEU A 25 1.96 -10.79 -14.87
C LEU A 25 1.09 -9.72 -14.21
N PHE A 26 1.09 -9.63 -12.88
CA PHE A 26 0.33 -8.60 -12.16
C PHE A 26 0.78 -7.19 -12.55
N ILE A 27 2.09 -6.93 -12.54
CA ILE A 27 2.65 -5.62 -12.92
C ILE A 27 2.28 -5.30 -14.38
N SER A 28 2.42 -6.28 -15.27
CA SER A 28 2.04 -6.13 -16.68
C SER A 28 0.57 -5.75 -16.85
N LEU A 29 -0.33 -6.38 -16.08
CA LEU A 29 -1.76 -6.05 -16.11
C LEU A 29 -2.04 -4.65 -15.57
N ILE A 30 -1.41 -4.25 -14.46
CA ILE A 30 -1.57 -2.91 -13.89
C ILE A 30 -1.11 -1.81 -14.85
N ILE A 31 -0.04 -2.04 -15.61
CA ILE A 31 0.49 -1.06 -16.59
C ILE A 31 -0.35 -1.01 -17.87
N ARG A 32 -0.78 -2.18 -18.37
CA ARG A 32 -1.44 -2.30 -19.69
C ARG A 32 -2.94 -2.02 -19.62
N GLU A 33 -3.58 -2.45 -18.55
CA GLU A 33 -5.02 -2.31 -18.37
C GLU A 33 -5.35 -1.02 -17.64
N LYS A 34 -6.44 -0.36 -18.02
CA LYS A 34 -7.03 0.71 -17.20
C LYS A 34 -7.73 0.07 -16.00
N PHE A 35 -6.96 -0.27 -14.97
CA PHE A 35 -7.52 -0.78 -13.72
C PHE A 35 -8.48 0.25 -13.12
N ASP A 36 -9.78 -0.06 -13.13
CA ASP A 36 -10.80 0.81 -12.55
C ASP A 36 -10.79 0.71 -11.03
N TYR A 37 -9.96 1.55 -10.41
CA TYR A 37 -9.85 1.66 -8.97
C TYR A 37 -11.20 1.98 -8.31
N THR A 38 -12.07 2.76 -8.97
CA THR A 38 -13.38 3.11 -8.41
C THR A 38 -14.27 1.88 -8.33
N LYS A 39 -14.31 1.08 -9.39
CA LYS A 39 -15.08 -0.16 -9.43
C LYS A 39 -14.54 -1.22 -8.47
N TRP A 40 -13.22 -1.37 -8.38
CA TRP A 40 -12.60 -2.28 -7.41
C TRP A 40 -12.91 -1.85 -5.97
N ARG A 41 -12.76 -0.56 -5.65
CA ARG A 41 -13.04 -0.01 -4.32
C ARG A 41 -14.49 -0.24 -3.92
N ARG A 42 -15.44 0.05 -4.83
CA ARG A 42 -16.86 -0.17 -4.60
C ARG A 42 -17.19 -1.60 -4.17
N ARG A 43 -16.58 -2.61 -4.81
CA ARG A 43 -16.78 -4.02 -4.41
C ARG A 43 -16.39 -4.35 -2.96
N PHE A 44 -15.47 -3.59 -2.37
CA PHE A 44 -15.01 -3.81 -1.00
C PHE A 44 -15.75 -2.99 0.04
N PHE A 45 -16.34 -1.86 -0.36
CA PHE A 45 -16.88 -0.87 0.58
C PHE A 45 -18.36 -0.53 0.36
N ASP A 46 -19.00 -0.93 -0.74
CA ASP A 46 -20.41 -0.61 -0.99
C ASP A 46 -21.35 -1.33 0.00
N ASP A 47 -20.92 -2.46 0.58
CA ASP A 47 -21.66 -3.17 1.63
C ASP A 47 -21.43 -2.56 3.03
N LYS A 48 -20.58 -1.55 3.16
CA LYS A 48 -20.29 -0.85 4.42
C LYS A 48 -20.70 0.61 4.34
N SER A 49 -21.45 1.05 5.34
CA SER A 49 -21.73 2.47 5.54
C SER A 49 -20.43 3.24 5.88
N VAL A 50 -20.44 4.53 5.61
CA VAL A 50 -19.31 5.43 5.95
C VAL A 50 -19.01 5.39 7.46
N ASN A 51 -20.04 5.22 8.30
CA ASN A 51 -19.87 5.12 9.75
C ASN A 51 -19.15 3.83 10.14
N GLU A 52 -19.52 2.68 9.56
CA GLU A 52 -18.83 1.41 9.82
C GLU A 52 -17.37 1.44 9.39
N ILE A 53 -17.06 2.08 8.26
CA ILE A 53 -15.67 2.26 7.81
C ILE A 53 -14.89 3.15 8.80
N ASN A 54 -15.54 4.19 9.34
CA ASN A 54 -14.93 5.08 10.33
C ASN A 54 -14.68 4.34 11.65
N ASP A 55 -15.66 3.58 12.13
CA ASP A 55 -15.57 2.79 13.35
C ASP A 55 -14.46 1.73 13.24
N ASP A 56 -14.39 1.01 12.11
CA ASP A 56 -13.31 0.05 11.79
C ASP A 56 -11.93 0.73 11.79
N ALA A 57 -11.82 1.90 11.16
CA ALA A 57 -10.57 2.65 11.12
C ALA A 57 -10.14 3.15 12.51
N ALA A 58 -11.10 3.64 13.30
CA ALA A 58 -10.87 4.08 14.67
C ALA A 58 -10.46 2.92 15.57
N GLU A 59 -11.10 1.75 15.42
CA GLU A 59 -10.73 0.52 16.12
C GLU A 59 -9.32 0.06 15.75
N TYR A 60 -9.01 0.01 14.45
CA TYR A 60 -7.68 -0.35 13.98
C TYR A 60 -6.61 0.59 14.55
N SER A 61 -6.86 1.91 14.55
CA SER A 61 -5.94 2.90 15.10
C SER A 61 -5.73 2.77 16.61
N ARG A 62 -6.77 2.40 17.37
CA ARG A 62 -6.63 2.13 18.82
C ARG A 62 -5.74 0.92 19.07
N ASN A 63 -5.89 -0.12 18.25
CA ASN A 63 -5.14 -1.38 18.37
C ASN A 63 -3.72 -1.28 17.80
N HIS A 64 -3.47 -0.34 16.88
CA HIS A 64 -2.17 -0.11 16.24
C HIS A 64 -1.75 1.36 16.43
N PRO A 65 -1.30 1.74 17.65
CA PRO A 65 -0.85 3.10 17.90
C PRO A 65 0.28 3.45 16.92
N PHE A 66 0.12 4.59 16.24
CA PHE A 66 1.12 5.08 15.29
C PHE A 66 2.47 5.20 16.00
N MET A 67 3.41 4.32 15.63
CA MET A 67 4.80 4.45 16.05
C MET A 67 5.50 5.35 15.02
N PRO A 68 5.83 6.61 15.34
CA PRO A 68 6.63 7.42 14.45
C PRO A 68 7.96 6.72 14.22
N GLN A 69 8.25 6.36 12.96
CA GLN A 69 9.57 5.84 12.61
C GLN A 69 10.62 6.89 12.96
N LYS A 70 11.75 6.45 13.53
CA LYS A 70 12.83 7.35 13.96
C LYS A 70 13.16 8.33 12.82
N PRO A 71 13.20 9.65 13.08
CA PRO A 71 13.61 10.61 12.06
C PRO A 71 14.99 10.20 11.54
N GLN A 72 15.10 9.93 10.23
CA GLN A 72 16.37 9.55 9.62
C GLN A 72 17.37 10.68 9.86
N ALA A 73 18.54 10.35 10.43
CA ALA A 73 19.59 11.30 10.69
C ALA A 73 19.95 12.03 9.39
N ARG A 74 19.81 13.37 9.40
CA ARG A 74 20.17 14.25 8.30
C ARG A 74 21.66 14.05 7.99
N ILE A 75 21.97 13.30 6.93
CA ILE A 75 23.34 13.20 6.41
C ILE A 75 23.73 14.62 6.00
N LYS A 76 24.65 15.23 6.74
CA LYS A 76 25.28 16.49 6.35
C LYS A 76 26.05 16.18 5.07
N ARG A 77 25.54 16.62 3.92
CA ARG A 77 26.36 16.67 2.71
C ARG A 77 27.37 17.79 2.94
N GLU A 78 28.60 17.42 3.24
CA GLU A 78 29.73 18.33 3.09
C GLU A 78 29.88 18.62 1.59
N VAL A 79 29.95 19.91 1.29
CA VAL A 79 30.19 20.50 -0.04
C VAL A 79 31.66 20.40 -0.40
#